data_AF-A0A1Q9WIT2-F1
#
_entry.id   AF-A0A1Q9WIT2-F1
#
_cell.length_a   1.000
_cell.length_b   1.000
_cell.length_c   1.000
_cell.angle_alpha   90.00
_cell.angle_beta   90.00
_cell.angle_gamma   90.00
#
_symmetry.space_group_name_H-M   'P 1'
#
loop_
_entity.id
_entity.type
_entity.pdbx_description
1 polymer ?
#
loop_
_entity_poly.entity_id
_entity_poly.type
_entity_poly.pdbx_seq_one_letter_code
_entity_poly.pdbx_strand_id
1 'polypeptide(L)'
;MSYTDNTVIATSTSRLLPNRSTDRNIAVPRDLPGVVIFLHGVNDPGASYESVETGLCQGVNERLDRRDLKAGRYGAAYSAAKEVPLETLSNDQSAVLDDPDTYLYRRDTNAPKIRSLMIPFYWGYRAAPDHVKRDDAGDPFRMRNQFQDIHGNRLDRHFAKA
;
A
#
# COMPACT_ATOMS: atom_id res chain seq x y z
N MET A 1 -20.32 9.55 -31.55
CA MET A 1 -19.99 8.15 -31.20
C MET A 1 -19.96 8.06 -29.69
N SER A 2 -20.85 7.27 -29.09
CA SER A 2 -20.83 7.00 -27.66
C SER A 2 -19.60 6.16 -27.34
N TYR A 3 -18.68 6.68 -26.51
CA TYR A 3 -17.57 5.89 -26.00
C TYR A 3 -18.17 4.79 -25.11
N THR A 4 -18.22 3.57 -25.63
CA THR A 4 -18.73 2.43 -24.87
C THR A 4 -17.60 1.97 -23.97
N ASP A 5 -17.68 2.33 -22.70
CA ASP A 5 -16.75 1.82 -21.69
C ASP A 5 -17.03 0.33 -21.47
N ASN A 6 -16.26 -0.53 -22.13
CA ASN A 6 -16.38 -2.01 -22.10
C ASN A 6 -16.19 -2.64 -20.70
N THR A 7 -16.00 -1.81 -19.68
CA THR A 7 -15.85 -2.20 -18.27
C THR A 7 -17.19 -2.19 -17.51
N VAL A 8 -18.22 -1.60 -18.11
CA VAL A 8 -19.57 -1.48 -17.57
C VAL A 8 -20.44 -2.63 -18.09
N ILE A 9 -21.00 -3.43 -17.18
CA ILE A 9 -21.83 -4.60 -17.53
C ILE A 9 -23.33 -4.32 -17.48
N ALA A 10 -23.73 -3.26 -16.78
CA ALA A 10 -25.11 -2.82 -16.66
C ALA A 10 -25.17 -1.34 -16.29
N THR A 11 -26.30 -0.71 -16.59
CA THR A 11 -26.65 0.61 -16.07
C THR A 11 -27.85 0.50 -15.14
N SER A 12 -27.79 1.12 -13.98
CA SER A 12 -28.92 1.19 -13.04
C SER A 12 -29.33 2.64 -12.81
N THR A 13 -30.60 2.88 -12.51
CA THR A 13 -31.09 4.17 -12.02
C THR A 13 -31.07 4.20 -10.49
N SER A 14 -30.75 5.34 -9.89
CA SER A 14 -30.80 5.52 -8.43
C SER A 14 -31.15 6.97 -8.05
N ARG A 15 -31.93 7.11 -6.98
CA ARG A 15 -32.33 8.40 -6.40
C ARG A 15 -31.35 8.79 -5.28
N LEU A 16 -30.25 9.44 -5.65
CA LEU A 16 -29.22 9.88 -4.68
C LEU A 16 -29.56 11.21 -3.96
N LEU A 17 -30.60 11.94 -4.39
CA LEU A 17 -31.01 13.22 -3.80
C LEU A 17 -32.55 13.34 -3.73
N PRO A 18 -33.13 13.92 -2.66
CA PRO A 18 -34.56 14.27 -2.62
C PRO A 18 -34.93 15.29 -3.72
N ASN A 19 -36.16 15.20 -4.26
CA ASN A 19 -36.75 16.14 -5.23
C ASN A 19 -36.03 16.35 -6.58
N ARG A 20 -35.30 15.35 -7.09
CA ARG A 20 -34.74 15.43 -8.44
C ARG A 20 -35.77 15.10 -9.53
N SER A 21 -35.75 15.85 -10.62
CA SER A 21 -36.68 15.73 -11.75
C SER A 21 -36.38 14.60 -12.74
N THR A 22 -35.17 14.06 -12.74
CA THR A 22 -34.74 12.99 -13.65
C THR A 22 -33.83 11.98 -12.97
N ASP A 23 -33.96 10.72 -13.38
CA ASP A 23 -33.07 9.65 -12.96
C ASP A 23 -31.66 9.84 -13.52
N ARG A 24 -30.65 9.44 -12.74
CA ARG A 24 -29.26 9.40 -13.18
C ARG A 24 -28.83 7.97 -13.39
N ASN A 25 -28.33 7.67 -14.58
CA ASN A 25 -27.70 6.39 -14.86
C ASN A 25 -26.38 6.27 -14.09
N ILE A 26 -26.21 5.13 -13.44
CA ILE A 26 -24.98 4.74 -12.76
C ILE A 26 -24.40 3.54 -13.49
N ALA A 27 -23.11 3.59 -13.78
CA ALA A 27 -22.36 2.47 -14.34
C ALA A 27 -22.13 1.41 -13.27
N VAL A 28 -22.44 0.14 -13.59
CA VAL A 28 -22.11 -1.01 -12.76
C VAL A 28 -20.81 -1.63 -13.29
N PRO A 29 -19.67 -1.49 -12.58
CA PRO A 29 -18.42 -2.13 -12.97
C PRO A 29 -18.56 -3.65 -12.88
N ARG A 30 -17.86 -4.38 -13.75
CA ARG A 30 -17.75 -5.86 -13.65
C ARG A 30 -17.19 -6.28 -12.29
N ASP A 31 -17.56 -7.45 -11.77
CA ASP A 31 -16.93 -7.96 -10.55
C ASP A 31 -15.44 -8.27 -10.75
N LEU A 32 -14.67 -8.31 -9.67
CA LEU A 32 -13.32 -8.84 -9.70
C LEU A 32 -13.40 -10.37 -9.91
N PRO A 33 -12.49 -10.98 -10.67
CA PRO A 33 -12.55 -12.42 -10.95
C PRO A 33 -12.20 -13.29 -9.73
N GLY A 34 -11.81 -12.68 -8.62
CA GLY A 34 -11.46 -13.32 -7.36
C GLY A 34 -10.71 -12.37 -6.43
N VAL A 35 -10.25 -12.90 -5.30
CA VAL A 35 -9.38 -12.23 -4.32
C VAL A 35 -8.12 -13.06 -4.12
N VAL A 36 -6.97 -12.40 -4.12
CA VAL A 36 -5.65 -13.00 -3.84
C VAL A 36 -5.05 -12.25 -2.65
N ILE A 37 -4.82 -12.98 -1.56
CA ILE A 37 -4.07 -12.47 -0.42
C ILE A 37 -2.61 -12.86 -0.62
N PHE A 38 -1.73 -11.86 -0.76
CA PHE A 38 -0.30 -12.10 -0.92
C PHE A 38 0.39 -11.84 0.41
N LEU A 39 1.10 -12.84 0.91
CA LEU A 39 1.89 -12.75 2.14
C LEU A 39 3.36 -12.57 1.76
N HIS A 40 4.03 -11.58 2.34
CA HIS A 40 5.48 -11.47 2.25
C HIS A 40 6.17 -12.47 3.20
N GLY A 41 7.46 -12.70 2.98
CA GLY A 41 8.29 -13.57 3.84
C GLY A 41 8.50 -12.98 5.24
N VAL A 42 9.06 -13.77 6.16
CA VAL A 42 9.46 -13.26 7.49
C VAL A 42 10.53 -12.18 7.31
N ASN A 43 10.43 -11.06 8.02
CA ASN A 43 11.37 -9.94 7.95
C ASN A 43 11.56 -9.42 6.51
N ASP A 44 10.48 -9.31 5.75
CA ASP A 44 10.45 -8.63 4.46
C ASP A 44 9.45 -7.47 4.57
N PRO A 45 9.82 -6.24 4.17
CA PRO A 45 8.92 -5.09 4.29
C PRO A 45 7.84 -5.05 3.20
N GLY A 46 7.74 -6.08 2.36
CA GLY A 46 6.81 -6.13 1.23
C GLY A 46 7.42 -5.69 -0.10
N ALA A 47 8.73 -5.87 -0.28
CA ALA A 47 9.47 -5.33 -1.43
C ALA A 47 8.97 -5.88 -2.78
N SER A 48 8.40 -7.09 -2.77
CA SER A 48 7.88 -7.74 -3.98
C SER A 48 6.45 -7.33 -4.35
N TYR A 49 5.71 -6.62 -3.48
CA TYR A 49 4.27 -6.41 -3.66
C TYR A 49 3.93 -5.69 -4.97
N GLU A 50 4.68 -4.65 -5.32
CA GLU A 50 4.43 -3.87 -6.53
C GLU A 50 4.59 -4.73 -7.80
N SER A 51 5.68 -5.49 -7.89
CA SER A 51 5.96 -6.33 -9.05
C SER A 51 4.93 -7.45 -9.20
N VAL A 52 4.56 -8.08 -8.09
CA VAL A 52 3.55 -9.15 -8.08
C VAL A 52 2.17 -8.61 -8.45
N GLU A 53 1.75 -7.49 -7.86
CA GLU A 53 0.44 -6.90 -8.14
C GLU A 53 0.32 -6.46 -9.59
N THR A 54 1.38 -5.85 -10.13
CA THR A 54 1.46 -5.40 -11.53
C THR A 54 1.35 -6.59 -12.48
N GLY A 55 2.18 -7.63 -12.27
CA GLY A 55 2.15 -8.83 -13.10
C GLY A 55 0.82 -9.57 -13.01
N LEU A 56 0.22 -9.66 -11.83
CA LEU A 56 -1.08 -10.30 -11.63
C LEU A 56 -2.21 -9.53 -12.35
N CYS A 57 -2.27 -8.21 -12.20
CA CYS A 57 -3.26 -7.40 -12.91
C CYS A 57 -3.09 -7.49 -14.43
N GLN A 58 -1.84 -7.45 -14.92
CA GLN A 58 -1.53 -7.60 -16.34
C GLN A 58 -1.97 -8.97 -16.87
N GLY A 59 -1.53 -10.06 -16.24
CA GLY A 59 -1.83 -11.41 -16.73
C GLY A 59 -3.31 -11.79 -16.66
N VAL A 60 -4.04 -11.26 -15.68
CA VAL A 60 -5.51 -11.46 -15.59
C VAL A 60 -6.24 -10.59 -16.61
N ASN A 61 -5.79 -9.36 -16.84
CA ASN A 61 -6.30 -8.52 -17.93
C ASN A 61 -6.16 -9.24 -19.28
N GLU A 62 -4.96 -9.76 -19.59
CA GLU A 62 -4.69 -10.50 -20.83
C GLU A 62 -5.56 -11.76 -20.95
N ARG A 63 -5.64 -12.57 -19.90
CA ARG A 63 -6.40 -13.84 -19.91
C ARG A 63 -7.91 -13.67 -20.07
N LEU A 64 -8.47 -12.59 -19.52
CA LEU A 64 -9.92 -12.36 -19.51
C LEU A 64 -10.37 -11.29 -20.52
N ASP A 65 -9.47 -10.83 -21.40
CA ASP A 65 -9.67 -9.68 -22.29
C ASP A 65 -10.26 -8.46 -21.54
N ARG A 66 -9.67 -8.18 -20.38
CA ARG A 66 -9.99 -7.03 -19.52
C ARG A 66 -8.91 -5.97 -19.64
N ARG A 67 -9.28 -4.72 -19.36
CA ARG A 67 -8.36 -3.56 -19.32
C ARG A 67 -8.59 -2.67 -18.09
N ASP A 68 -9.50 -3.08 -17.23
CA ASP A 68 -9.92 -2.32 -16.07
C ASP A 68 -9.14 -2.64 -14.81
N LEU A 69 -8.46 -3.79 -14.75
CA LEU A 69 -7.66 -4.14 -13.57
C LEU A 69 -6.40 -3.28 -13.52
N LYS A 70 -6.18 -2.63 -12.39
CA LYS A 70 -5.08 -1.68 -12.17
C LYS A 70 -4.45 -1.93 -10.81
N ALA A 71 -3.14 -2.17 -10.82
CA ALA A 71 -2.33 -2.30 -9.63
C ALA A 71 -2.28 -0.99 -8.83
N GLY A 72 -2.06 -1.12 -7.51
CA GLY A 72 -1.69 0.00 -6.66
C GLY A 72 -0.28 0.51 -6.94
N ARG A 73 -0.03 1.76 -6.56
CA ARG A 73 1.33 2.29 -6.45
C ARG A 73 1.87 2.02 -5.06
N TYR A 74 3.17 1.89 -4.94
CA TYR A 74 3.84 1.63 -3.68
C TYR A 74 4.84 2.75 -3.40
N GLY A 75 5.02 3.10 -2.13
CA GLY A 75 6.03 4.10 -1.75
C GLY A 75 5.74 5.52 -2.20
N ALA A 76 4.53 5.83 -2.64
CA ALA A 76 4.22 7.12 -3.27
C ALA A 76 4.58 8.33 -2.38
N ALA A 77 4.25 8.26 -1.08
CA ALA A 77 4.60 9.31 -0.12
C ALA A 77 6.12 9.41 0.11
N TYR A 78 6.81 8.26 0.16
CA TYR A 78 8.26 8.21 0.35
C TYR A 78 9.01 8.79 -0.85
N SER A 79 8.63 8.39 -2.07
CA SER A 79 9.19 8.91 -3.31
C SER A 79 8.93 10.41 -3.45
N ALA A 80 7.71 10.87 -3.16
CA ALA A 80 7.38 12.29 -3.19
C ALA A 80 8.19 13.10 -2.17
N ALA A 81 8.41 12.58 -0.96
CA ALA A 81 9.25 13.25 0.03
C ALA A 81 10.73 13.30 -0.40
N LYS A 82 11.22 12.24 -1.07
CA LYS A 82 12.62 12.14 -1.53
C LYS A 82 12.96 13.10 -2.67
N GLU A 83 11.97 13.52 -3.45
CA GLU A 83 12.14 14.49 -4.54
C GLU A 83 12.27 15.94 -4.06
N VAL A 84 11.87 16.24 -2.82
CA VAL A 84 11.95 17.59 -2.25
C VAL A 84 13.38 17.87 -1.75
N PRO A 85 13.97 19.05 -2.03
CA PRO A 85 15.25 19.45 -1.47
C PRO A 85 15.24 19.44 0.07
N LEU A 86 16.37 19.04 0.67
CA LEU A 86 16.51 18.90 2.13
C LEU A 86 16.24 20.23 2.86
N GLU A 87 16.54 21.36 2.24
CA GLU A 87 16.39 22.70 2.81
C GLU A 87 14.93 23.15 2.91
N THR A 88 14.04 22.55 2.11
CA THR A 88 12.62 22.88 2.04
C THR A 88 11.72 21.75 2.52
N LEU A 89 12.31 20.69 3.07
CA LEU A 89 11.58 19.52 3.52
C LEU A 89 10.66 19.89 4.69
N SER A 90 9.38 19.53 4.59
CA SER A 90 8.48 19.68 5.74
C SER A 90 8.81 18.66 6.83
N ASN A 91 8.38 18.94 8.07
CA ASN A 91 8.53 17.98 9.18
C ASN A 91 7.88 16.62 8.86
N ASP A 92 6.71 16.64 8.20
CA ASP A 92 6.00 15.41 7.82
C ASP A 92 6.78 14.61 6.77
N GLN A 93 7.36 15.29 5.77
CA GLN A 93 8.20 14.65 4.75
C GLN A 93 9.48 14.07 5.35
N SER A 94 10.08 14.79 6.31
CA SER A 94 11.23 14.31 7.05
C SER A 94 10.92 13.04 7.84
N ALA A 95 9.77 13.01 8.53
CA ALA A 95 9.31 11.82 9.25
C ALA A 95 9.06 10.62 8.32
N VAL A 96 8.51 10.86 7.12
CA VAL A 96 8.32 9.82 6.09
C VAL A 96 9.66 9.25 5.62
N LEU A 97 10.68 10.09 5.40
CA LEU A 97 12.01 9.64 4.98
C LEU A 97 12.78 8.93 6.10
N ASP A 98 12.54 9.30 7.35
CA ASP A 98 13.16 8.67 8.52
C ASP A 98 12.63 7.25 8.80
N ASP A 99 11.45 6.90 8.28
CA ASP A 99 10.82 5.59 8.46
C ASP A 99 10.56 4.85 7.11
N PRO A 100 11.63 4.42 6.40
CA PRO A 100 11.48 3.71 5.15
C PRO A 100 10.77 2.36 5.29
N ASP A 101 10.91 1.68 6.43
CA ASP A 101 10.29 0.37 6.67
C ASP A 101 8.75 0.47 6.60
N THR A 102 8.17 1.56 7.11
CA THR A 102 6.73 1.82 7.00
C THR A 102 6.32 2.37 5.65
N TYR A 103 7.07 3.33 5.08
CA TYR A 103 6.58 4.14 3.97
C TYR A 103 7.05 3.69 2.58
N LEU A 104 8.23 3.06 2.45
CA LEU A 104 8.82 2.74 1.15
C LEU A 104 7.99 1.73 0.35
N TYR A 105 7.41 0.74 1.02
CA TYR A 105 6.61 -0.32 0.38
C TYR A 105 5.14 -0.25 0.77
N ARG A 106 4.68 0.89 1.29
CA ARG A 106 3.26 1.11 1.59
C ARG A 106 2.46 1.27 0.31
N ARG A 107 1.39 0.50 0.17
CA ARG A 107 0.43 0.65 -0.94
C ARG A 107 -0.34 1.96 -0.81
N ASP A 108 -0.30 2.79 -1.84
CA ASP A 108 -1.11 4.00 -2.00
C ASP A 108 -2.38 3.69 -2.77
N THR A 109 -3.53 3.93 -2.15
CA THR A 109 -4.86 3.65 -2.69
C THR A 109 -5.51 4.83 -3.41
N ASN A 110 -4.89 6.01 -3.41
CA ASN A 110 -5.56 7.25 -3.78
C ASN A 110 -5.52 7.53 -5.30
N ALA A 111 -4.39 7.33 -5.98
CA ALA A 111 -4.29 7.59 -7.42
C ALA A 111 -3.16 6.79 -8.11
N PRO A 112 -3.44 6.04 -9.21
CA PRO A 112 -4.71 5.87 -9.91
C PRO A 112 -5.73 5.08 -9.09
N LYS A 113 -7.03 5.18 -9.46
CA LYS A 113 -8.08 4.35 -8.87
C LYS A 113 -7.71 2.88 -9.01
N ILE A 114 -7.31 2.28 -7.90
CA ILE A 114 -6.92 0.87 -7.83
C ILE A 114 -8.12 0.00 -8.20
N ARG A 115 -7.83 -1.04 -8.97
CA ARG A 115 -8.79 -2.09 -9.27
C ARG A 115 -8.05 -3.40 -9.39
N SER A 116 -7.57 -3.89 -8.27
CA SER A 116 -6.72 -5.06 -8.19
C SER A 116 -7.42 -6.15 -7.40
N LEU A 117 -7.15 -7.39 -7.80
CA LEU A 117 -7.57 -8.58 -7.07
C LEU A 117 -6.63 -8.89 -5.88
N MET A 118 -5.50 -8.20 -5.76
CA MET A 118 -4.50 -8.44 -4.74
C MET A 118 -4.73 -7.59 -3.48
N ILE A 119 -4.65 -8.26 -2.33
CA ILE A 119 -4.57 -7.65 -1.01
C ILE A 119 -3.15 -7.96 -0.47
N PRO A 120 -2.27 -6.96 -0.34
CA PRO A 120 -0.99 -7.16 0.34
C PRO A 120 -1.22 -7.31 1.85
N PHE A 121 -0.66 -8.36 2.45
CA PHE A 121 -0.80 -8.65 3.86
C PHE A 121 0.51 -8.39 4.61
N TYR A 122 0.63 -7.19 5.16
CA TYR A 122 1.78 -6.80 5.99
C TYR A 122 1.65 -7.46 7.36
N TRP A 123 2.62 -8.29 7.72
CA TRP A 123 2.61 -9.01 8.99
C TRP A 123 4.03 -9.08 9.57
N GLY A 124 4.14 -9.13 10.88
CA GLY A 124 5.44 -9.18 11.52
C GLY A 124 5.33 -9.39 13.01
N TYR A 125 6.42 -9.87 13.60
CA TYR A 125 6.53 -9.95 15.05
C TYR A 125 6.95 -8.59 15.60
N ARG A 126 6.14 -8.03 16.51
CA ARG A 126 6.52 -6.87 17.30
C ARG A 126 7.19 -7.32 18.60
N ALA A 127 8.42 -6.88 18.82
CA ALA A 127 9.17 -7.18 20.03
C ALA A 127 8.42 -6.63 21.26
N ALA A 128 8.28 -7.51 22.26
CA ALA A 128 7.80 -7.11 23.56
C ALA A 128 8.85 -6.20 24.25
N PRO A 129 8.46 -5.33 25.20
CA PRO A 129 9.36 -4.34 25.81
C PRO A 129 10.63 -4.92 26.48
N ASP A 130 10.56 -6.18 26.91
CA ASP A 130 11.63 -6.99 27.52
C ASP A 130 12.54 -7.68 26.48
N HIS A 131 12.05 -7.84 25.24
CA HIS A 131 12.83 -8.35 24.11
C HIS A 131 13.56 -7.25 23.34
N VAL A 132 13.31 -5.98 23.63
CA VAL A 132 14.06 -4.85 23.07
C VAL A 132 15.35 -4.67 23.87
N LYS A 133 16.49 -4.63 23.17
CA LYS A 133 17.79 -4.38 23.79
C LYS A 133 17.84 -2.95 24.33
N ARG A 134 18.40 -2.79 25.53
CA ARG A 134 18.54 -1.50 26.23
C ARG A 134 19.99 -1.17 26.49
N ASP A 135 20.30 0.11 26.57
CA ASP A 135 21.61 0.62 27.00
C ASP A 135 21.71 0.70 28.54
N ASP A 136 22.85 1.19 29.04
CA ASP A 136 23.12 1.31 30.48
C ASP A 136 22.17 2.30 31.18
N ALA A 137 21.55 3.23 30.44
CA ALA A 137 20.55 4.17 30.96
C ALA A 137 19.13 3.57 30.97
N GLY A 138 18.94 2.40 30.37
CA GLY A 138 17.66 1.72 30.23
C GLY A 138 16.86 2.15 29.00
N ASP A 139 17.43 2.99 28.13
CA ASP A 139 16.79 3.43 26.89
C ASP A 139 16.94 2.37 25.78
N PRO A 140 16.02 2.32 24.79
CA PRO A 140 16.14 1.39 23.68
C PRO A 140 17.44 1.60 22.92
N PHE A 141 18.29 0.57 22.92
CA PHE A 141 19.62 0.61 22.32
C PHE A 141 19.52 0.83 20.81
N ARG A 142 20.34 1.76 20.31
CA ARG A 142 20.47 2.03 18.87
C ARG A 142 21.89 1.74 18.40
N MET A 143 22.01 0.96 17.33
CA MET A 143 23.27 0.78 16.60
C MET A 143 23.10 1.33 15.20
N ARG A 144 23.90 2.34 14.83
CA ARG A 144 23.79 3.00 13.50
C ARG A 144 22.35 3.43 13.19
N ASN A 145 21.68 4.05 14.17
CA ASN A 145 20.30 4.54 14.11
C ASN A 145 19.18 3.48 14.03
N GLN A 146 19.53 2.19 14.12
CA GLN A 146 18.59 1.06 14.10
C GLN A 146 18.39 0.51 15.51
N PHE A 147 17.16 0.13 15.88
CA PHE A 147 16.89 -0.57 17.12
C PHE A 147 17.28 -2.04 17.02
N GLN A 148 17.51 -2.69 18.17
CA GLN A 148 17.84 -4.11 18.22
C GLN A 148 17.03 -4.86 19.27
N ASP A 149 16.78 -6.13 19.02
CA ASP A 149 16.32 -7.07 20.04
C ASP A 149 17.50 -7.57 20.90
N ILE A 150 17.18 -8.26 22.00
CA ILE A 150 18.18 -8.85 22.92
C ILE A 150 19.13 -9.86 22.24
N HIS A 151 18.78 -10.36 21.06
CA HIS A 151 19.60 -11.29 20.26
C HIS A 151 20.42 -10.55 19.18
N GLY A 152 20.32 -9.22 19.10
CA GLY A 152 21.05 -8.40 18.12
C GLY A 152 20.37 -8.33 16.74
N ASN A 153 19.13 -8.80 16.59
CA ASN A 153 18.38 -8.64 15.35
C ASN A 153 17.88 -7.20 15.21
N ARG A 154 17.79 -6.71 13.96
CA ARG A 154 17.26 -5.38 13.64
C ARG A 154 15.78 -5.29 14.03
N LEU A 155 15.39 -4.14 14.58
CA LEU A 155 14.01 -3.74 14.79
C LEU A 155 13.76 -2.39 14.09
N ASP A 156 12.56 -2.23 13.51
CA ASP A 156 12.11 -0.99 12.89
C ASP A 156 11.77 0.11 13.93
N ARG A 157 11.32 1.28 13.46
CA ARG A 157 10.90 2.41 14.31
C ARG A 157 9.77 2.08 15.28
N HIS A 158 9.01 1.01 15.03
CA HIS A 158 7.87 0.55 15.81
C HIS A 158 8.15 -0.71 16.63
N PHE A 159 9.42 -1.14 16.67
CA PHE A 159 9.91 -2.36 17.32
C PHE A 159 9.42 -3.66 16.68
N ALA A 160 9.01 -3.64 15.41
CA ALA A 160 8.77 -4.85 14.65
C ALA A 160 10.06 -5.41 14.07
N LYS A 161 10.14 -6.74 13.95
CA LYS A 161 11.21 -7.41 13.23
C LYS A 161 11.03 -7.15 11.74
N ALA A 162 12.07 -6.60 11.14
CA ALA A 162 12.15 -6.19 9.75
C ALA A 162 13.42 -6.72 9.10
#